data_AF-A0AAU6KY89-F1
#
_entry.id   AF-A0AAU6KY89-F1
#
_cell.length_a   1.000
_cell.length_b   1.000
_cell.length_c   1.000
_cell.angle_alpha   90.00
_cell.angle_beta   90.00
_cell.angle_gamma   90.00
#
_symmetry.space_group_name_H-M   'P 1'
#
loop_
_entity.id
_entity.type
_entity.pdbx_description
1 polymer ?
#
loop_
_entity_poly.entity_id
_entity_poly.type
_entity_poly.pdbx_seq_one_letter_code
_entity_poly.pdbx_strand_id
1 'polypeptide(L)'
;MLALLGHGEGAEGAPLYFVTSGRKNAPSLSNVNVPSLLGDALNHPGLTGLIAIVDTCLSGGAVPGTPVITAGRQEGNVRFSLLFAASAKEQAFDMRLSTDLTRLIEEGLPGAGDFLKVDDDLMEQLRERIHGQQPGRNIFDGGPYFGDALWLARNRAAFLDRTLGSIAGKAVRDAVRRIDTNLRLSTENELAAWLEANQQTATGGARAAVHRLREVLAELEAGRRTLNIVNKVFGPDLTEDNLRLAGMLAGLPLPFVQHEPPRTLRDAVEYAAHHGGTAQGQHRALAHLVAAMAHVTGHGDQLPEDVITWAQDLELTATVNSRLRELNHQPYGEWAPRLVLVLADDGGESIVRVDAWLLFGRAVLGNQRFPCGPGDESLKTALAKAVAWAAPWANMAGKKLQHIDVAAPTLVLLDCPPEEQVVRRQKLGVNYTVTTRWSGLLTPPPDATVDDMLQVGEQLLVSLNDINCSGPKWLHVEQLATVDQLQEHLSNHGFGQQVWALTSLPETHWDFAAQELLEHTPALVWPRHKNVSDEQVIKASVGKHWQVLPQQIAHAYQQHLSGAGQSHDDDLGPLATVRAAWHDKDWQAFCRRRARAVVRAPDEMTSKERA
;
A
#
# COMPACT_ATOMS: atom_id res chain seq x y z
N MET A 1 14.17 -14.03 -28.86
CA MET A 1 13.96 -13.39 -30.18
C MET A 1 15.31 -13.29 -30.89
N LEU A 2 15.35 -13.51 -32.20
CA LEU A 2 16.54 -13.38 -33.04
C LEU A 2 16.22 -12.45 -34.22
N ALA A 3 17.13 -11.52 -34.55
CA ALA A 3 16.99 -10.66 -35.72
C ALA A 3 18.26 -10.71 -36.58
N LEU A 4 18.10 -10.96 -37.88
CA LEU A 4 19.15 -11.00 -38.89
C LEU A 4 18.87 -9.91 -39.91
N LEU A 5 19.59 -8.79 -39.80
CA LEU A 5 19.38 -7.58 -40.60
C LEU A 5 20.66 -7.32 -41.42
N GLY A 6 20.56 -7.30 -42.75
CA GLY A 6 21.72 -7.03 -43.59
C GLY A 6 21.72 -7.77 -44.92
N HIS A 7 22.89 -8.24 -45.35
CA HIS A 7 23.03 -8.92 -46.64
C HIS A 7 22.79 -10.43 -46.55
N GLY A 8 21.96 -10.91 -47.48
CA GLY A 8 21.66 -12.31 -47.68
C GLY A 8 22.09 -12.75 -49.07
N GLU A 9 22.57 -13.98 -49.17
CA GLU A 9 22.96 -14.63 -50.42
C GLU A 9 22.26 -15.98 -50.57
N GLY A 10 21.93 -16.33 -51.80
CA GLY A 10 21.25 -17.57 -52.17
C GLY A 10 20.87 -17.55 -53.65
N ALA A 11 20.64 -18.73 -54.23
CA ALA A 11 19.98 -18.85 -55.53
C ALA A 11 18.45 -18.90 -55.35
N GLU A 12 17.67 -18.69 -56.42
CA GLU A 12 16.21 -18.87 -56.37
C GLU A 12 15.85 -20.25 -55.81
N GLY A 13 15.07 -20.27 -54.73
CA GLY A 13 14.64 -21.51 -54.08
C GLY A 13 15.72 -22.25 -53.26
N ALA A 14 16.92 -21.68 -53.11
CA ALA A 14 17.97 -22.22 -52.26
C ALA A 14 17.90 -21.67 -50.82
N PRO A 15 18.52 -22.35 -49.85
CA PRO A 15 18.65 -21.86 -48.47
C PRO A 15 19.31 -20.48 -48.42
N LEU A 16 18.81 -19.61 -47.55
CA LEU A 16 19.41 -18.30 -47.28
C LEU A 16 20.72 -18.45 -46.50
N TYR A 17 21.75 -17.76 -46.96
CA TYR A 17 23.00 -17.56 -46.23
C TYR A 17 23.15 -16.09 -45.82
N PHE A 18 23.32 -15.83 -44.52
CA PHE A 18 23.59 -14.49 -43.99
C PHE A 18 25.08 -14.16 -44.15
N VAL A 19 25.37 -13.05 -44.82
CA VAL A 19 26.75 -12.63 -45.15
C VAL A 19 27.40 -11.98 -43.93
N THR A 20 28.45 -12.61 -43.39
CA THR A 20 29.16 -12.09 -42.20
C THR A 20 30.41 -11.28 -42.54
N SER A 21 30.97 -11.48 -43.73
CA SER A 21 32.27 -10.92 -44.14
C SER A 21 32.20 -9.52 -44.74
N GLY A 22 30.99 -8.98 -44.93
CA GLY A 22 30.75 -7.68 -45.58
C GLY A 22 31.05 -7.62 -47.08
N ARG A 23 31.48 -8.73 -47.71
CA ARG A 23 31.74 -8.82 -49.15
C ARG A 23 30.71 -9.73 -49.81
N LYS A 24 30.06 -9.22 -50.86
CA LYS A 24 29.20 -10.05 -51.72
C LYS A 24 30.04 -11.13 -52.41
N ASN A 25 29.53 -12.35 -52.48
CA ASN A 25 30.14 -13.54 -53.07
C ASN A 25 31.39 -14.07 -52.33
N ALA A 26 31.47 -13.86 -51.01
CA ALA A 26 32.48 -14.54 -50.20
C ALA A 26 32.23 -16.07 -50.23
N PRO A 27 33.27 -16.91 -50.07
CA PRO A 27 33.10 -18.36 -50.07
C PRO A 27 32.05 -18.79 -49.04
N SER A 28 31.17 -19.75 -49.38
CA SER A 28 30.06 -20.18 -48.51
C SER A 28 30.47 -20.57 -47.09
N LEU A 29 31.73 -20.98 -46.91
CA LEU A 29 32.35 -21.28 -45.61
C LEU A 29 32.38 -20.09 -44.62
N SER A 30 32.26 -18.84 -45.09
CA SER A 30 32.20 -17.65 -44.22
C SER A 30 30.77 -17.17 -43.93
N ASN A 31 29.75 -17.69 -44.61
CA ASN A 31 28.36 -17.21 -44.45
C ASN A 31 27.56 -18.17 -43.56
N VAL A 32 26.58 -17.64 -42.84
CA VAL A 32 25.77 -18.42 -41.90
C VAL A 32 24.54 -18.97 -42.63
N ASN A 33 24.40 -20.30 -42.69
CA ASN A 33 23.17 -20.92 -43.21
C ASN A 33 22.01 -20.63 -42.23
N VAL A 34 21.07 -19.78 -42.64
CA VAL A 34 20.00 -19.28 -41.77
C VAL A 34 19.00 -20.37 -41.41
N PRO A 35 18.47 -21.18 -42.37
CA PRO A 35 17.61 -22.31 -42.03
C PRO A 35 18.23 -23.29 -41.01
N SER A 36 19.51 -23.62 -41.17
CA SER A 36 20.22 -24.50 -40.22
C SER A 36 20.35 -23.85 -38.83
N LEU A 37 20.75 -22.57 -38.77
CA LEU A 37 20.84 -21.83 -37.50
C LEU A 37 19.50 -21.81 -36.75
N LEU A 38 18.42 -21.49 -37.45
CA LEU A 38 17.07 -21.45 -36.87
C LEU A 38 16.63 -22.86 -36.42
N GLY A 39 16.94 -23.88 -37.22
CA GLY A 39 16.69 -25.27 -36.88
C GLY A 39 17.42 -25.73 -35.62
N ASP A 40 18.69 -25.39 -35.49
CA ASP A 40 19.51 -25.72 -34.30
C ASP A 40 19.01 -24.97 -33.07
N ALA A 41 18.64 -23.69 -33.21
CA ALA A 41 18.09 -22.88 -32.12
C ALA A 41 16.75 -23.43 -31.61
N LEU A 42 15.85 -23.85 -32.51
CA LEU A 42 14.58 -24.47 -32.16
C LEU A 42 14.75 -25.80 -31.41
N ASN A 43 15.84 -26.52 -31.70
CA ASN A 43 16.13 -27.81 -31.08
C ASN A 43 17.05 -27.71 -29.85
N HIS A 44 17.38 -26.50 -29.39
CA HIS A 44 18.21 -26.28 -28.21
C HIS A 44 17.44 -26.62 -26.92
N PRO A 45 18.01 -27.39 -25.99
CA PRO A 45 17.37 -27.66 -24.71
C PRO A 45 17.19 -26.36 -23.90
N GLY A 46 15.96 -26.12 -23.42
CA GLY A 46 15.62 -24.93 -22.60
C GLY A 46 15.02 -23.75 -23.36
N LEU A 47 14.86 -23.84 -24.69
CA LEU A 47 14.16 -22.82 -25.46
C LEU A 47 12.67 -23.20 -25.62
N THR A 48 11.76 -22.39 -25.07
CA THR A 48 10.31 -22.65 -25.13
C THR A 48 9.64 -22.12 -26.39
N GLY A 49 10.32 -21.24 -27.13
CA GLY A 49 9.87 -20.78 -28.44
C GLY A 49 10.79 -19.72 -29.05
N LEU A 50 10.72 -19.55 -30.37
CA LEU A 50 11.56 -18.64 -31.14
C LEU A 50 10.73 -17.70 -32.01
N ILE A 51 10.95 -16.40 -31.86
CA ILE A 51 10.58 -15.41 -32.87
C ILE A 51 11.84 -14.99 -33.61
N ALA A 52 11.82 -15.11 -34.94
CA ALA A 52 12.92 -14.74 -35.83
C ALA A 52 12.47 -13.65 -36.82
N ILE A 53 13.30 -12.63 -37.01
CA ILE A 53 13.08 -11.54 -37.99
C ILE A 53 14.24 -11.57 -38.96
N VAL A 54 13.96 -11.73 -40.26
CA VAL A 54 14.99 -11.80 -41.31
C VAL A 54 14.74 -10.72 -42.35
N ASP A 55 15.57 -9.68 -42.31
CA ASP A 55 15.50 -8.54 -43.22
C ASP A 55 16.76 -8.52 -44.09
N THR A 56 16.74 -9.37 -45.09
CA THR A 56 17.81 -9.54 -46.07
C THR A 56 17.23 -9.74 -47.47
N CYS A 57 18.06 -9.59 -48.50
CA CYS A 57 17.68 -10.06 -49.83
C CYS A 57 17.35 -11.58 -49.79
N LEU A 58 16.34 -12.01 -50.55
CA LEU A 58 15.91 -13.42 -50.65
C LEU A 58 15.52 -14.05 -49.30
N SER A 59 15.03 -13.25 -48.34
CA SER A 59 14.75 -13.68 -46.97
C SER A 59 13.77 -14.84 -46.83
N GLY A 60 12.92 -15.08 -47.84
CA GLY A 60 12.03 -16.26 -47.87
C GLY A 60 12.77 -17.59 -47.87
N GLY A 61 14.06 -17.61 -48.24
CA GLY A 61 14.94 -18.77 -48.12
C GLY A 61 15.36 -19.09 -46.67
N ALA A 62 14.94 -18.30 -45.68
CA ALA A 62 15.25 -18.52 -44.26
C ALA A 62 14.38 -19.60 -43.59
N VAL A 63 13.27 -20.02 -44.22
CA VAL A 63 12.32 -20.96 -43.63
C VAL A 63 13.02 -22.31 -43.38
N PRO A 64 13.07 -22.81 -42.13
CA PRO A 64 13.61 -24.13 -41.84
C PRO A 64 12.77 -25.22 -42.49
N GLY A 65 13.41 -26.31 -42.91
CA GLY A 65 12.68 -27.45 -43.47
C GLY A 65 11.74 -28.09 -42.44
N THR A 66 10.52 -28.47 -42.86
CA THR A 66 9.51 -29.09 -41.99
C THR A 66 10.05 -30.23 -41.11
N PRO A 67 10.89 -31.17 -41.60
CA PRO A 67 11.41 -32.25 -40.76
C PRO A 67 12.25 -31.77 -39.56
N VAL A 68 12.93 -30.63 -39.68
CA VAL A 68 13.75 -30.05 -38.61
C VAL A 68 12.88 -29.51 -37.48
N ILE A 69 11.67 -29.04 -37.83
CA ILE A 69 10.70 -28.48 -36.89
C ILE A 69 9.88 -29.60 -36.24
N THR A 70 9.40 -30.58 -37.03
CA THR A 70 8.44 -31.59 -36.55
C THR A 70 9.08 -32.85 -35.98
N ALA A 71 10.27 -33.23 -36.47
CA ALA A 71 10.96 -34.46 -36.06
C ALA A 71 12.33 -34.17 -35.41
N GLY A 72 12.55 -32.94 -34.96
CA GLY A 72 13.75 -32.53 -34.25
C GLY A 72 13.84 -33.12 -32.83
N ARG A 73 14.88 -32.74 -32.08
CA ARG A 73 15.13 -33.20 -30.70
C ARG A 73 14.00 -32.90 -29.72
N GLN A 74 13.18 -31.91 -30.03
CA GLN A 74 11.99 -31.54 -29.25
C GLN A 74 10.71 -32.24 -29.75
N GLU A 75 10.81 -33.17 -30.70
CA GLU A 75 9.70 -33.99 -31.24
C GLU A 75 8.48 -33.16 -31.70
N GLY A 76 8.73 -32.00 -32.29
CA GLY A 76 7.68 -31.10 -32.76
C GLY A 76 7.04 -30.26 -31.65
N ASN A 77 7.43 -30.42 -30.39
CA ASN A 77 6.92 -29.63 -29.27
C ASN A 77 7.64 -28.27 -29.15
N VAL A 78 7.59 -27.47 -30.22
CA VAL A 78 8.22 -26.15 -30.31
C VAL A 78 7.25 -25.09 -30.83
N ARG A 79 7.51 -23.84 -30.45
CA ARG A 79 6.84 -22.66 -31.00
C ARG A 79 7.80 -21.83 -31.83
N PHE A 80 7.37 -21.48 -33.03
CA PHE A 80 8.19 -20.76 -33.99
C PHE A 80 7.35 -19.71 -34.72
N SER A 81 7.89 -18.50 -34.84
CA SER A 81 7.35 -17.46 -35.70
C SER A 81 8.49 -16.78 -36.42
N LEU A 82 8.48 -16.84 -37.74
CA LEU A 82 9.44 -16.18 -38.62
C LEU A 82 8.73 -15.07 -39.38
N LEU A 83 9.32 -13.89 -39.38
CA LEU A 83 8.96 -12.76 -40.22
C LEU A 83 10.11 -12.51 -41.21
N PHE A 84 9.82 -12.43 -42.50
CA PHE A 84 10.82 -12.24 -43.54
C PHE A 84 10.41 -11.14 -44.52
N ALA A 85 11.38 -10.35 -44.98
CA ALA A 85 11.14 -9.07 -45.68
C ALA A 85 10.65 -9.21 -47.12
N ALA A 86 11.01 -10.30 -47.79
CA ALA A 86 10.66 -10.61 -49.17
C ALA A 86 10.59 -12.14 -49.40
N SER A 87 9.85 -12.56 -50.42
CA SER A 87 9.79 -13.96 -50.84
C SER A 87 11.15 -14.50 -51.30
N ALA A 88 11.27 -15.82 -51.46
CA ALA A 88 12.52 -16.46 -51.90
C ALA A 88 12.93 -16.11 -53.35
N LYS A 89 12.10 -15.37 -54.09
CA LYS A 89 12.33 -14.94 -55.47
C LYS A 89 12.49 -13.42 -55.62
N GLU A 90 12.39 -12.68 -54.52
CA GLU A 90 12.38 -11.23 -54.52
C GLU A 90 13.49 -10.67 -53.64
N GLN A 91 14.01 -9.50 -54.03
CA GLN A 91 14.95 -8.77 -53.20
C GLN A 91 14.19 -7.89 -52.20
N ALA A 92 14.65 -7.88 -50.95
CA ALA A 92 14.29 -6.87 -49.98
C ALA A 92 15.27 -5.69 -50.09
N PHE A 93 14.77 -4.49 -49.85
CA PHE A 93 15.51 -3.22 -49.94
C PHE A 93 15.41 -2.43 -48.63
N ASP A 94 16.44 -1.61 -48.40
CA ASP A 94 16.50 -0.57 -47.36
C ASP A 94 16.13 -0.99 -45.92
N MET A 95 16.18 -2.29 -45.60
CA MET A 95 15.71 -2.82 -44.32
C MET A 95 14.27 -2.36 -43.97
N ARG A 96 13.40 -2.29 -44.98
CA ARG A 96 12.04 -1.75 -44.83
C ARG A 96 11.22 -2.56 -43.84
N LEU A 97 11.39 -3.89 -43.81
CA LEU A 97 10.65 -4.74 -42.87
C LEU A 97 10.95 -4.33 -41.42
N SER A 98 12.22 -4.28 -41.04
CA SER A 98 12.62 -3.98 -39.68
C SER A 98 12.34 -2.52 -39.30
N THR A 99 12.47 -1.60 -40.25
CA THR A 99 12.15 -0.18 -40.04
C THR A 99 10.65 0.02 -39.78
N ASP A 100 9.77 -0.52 -40.63
CA ASP A 100 8.33 -0.36 -40.47
C ASP A 100 7.77 -1.23 -39.33
N LEU A 101 8.37 -2.39 -39.05
CA LEU A 101 8.05 -3.16 -37.85
C LEU A 101 8.41 -2.39 -36.57
N THR A 102 9.55 -1.72 -36.54
CA THR A 102 9.95 -0.89 -35.38
C THR A 102 8.94 0.24 -35.18
N ARG A 103 8.53 0.93 -36.25
CA ARG A 103 7.47 1.94 -36.19
C ARG A 103 6.15 1.37 -35.66
N LEU A 104 5.74 0.20 -36.15
CA LEU A 104 4.52 -0.46 -35.67
C LEU A 104 4.61 -0.89 -34.19
N ILE A 105 5.80 -1.28 -33.72
CA ILE A 105 6.02 -1.56 -32.29
C ILE A 105 5.94 -0.27 -31.46
N GLU A 106 6.49 0.83 -31.98
CA GLU A 106 6.49 2.14 -31.32
C GLU A 106 5.11 2.81 -31.31
N GLU A 107 4.30 2.63 -32.36
CA GLU A 107 2.94 3.16 -32.51
C GLU A 107 1.92 2.25 -31.81
N GLY A 108 2.08 0.93 -31.95
CA GLY A 108 1.10 -0.09 -31.59
C GLY A 108 0.00 -0.29 -32.64
N LEU A 109 -0.76 -1.38 -32.48
CA LEU A 109 -1.88 -1.75 -33.35
C LEU A 109 -3.21 -1.69 -32.61
N PRO A 110 -4.13 -0.75 -32.95
CA PRO A 110 -5.45 -0.67 -32.35
C PRO A 110 -6.22 -1.99 -32.48
N GLY A 111 -6.90 -2.43 -31.42
CA GLY A 111 -7.69 -3.67 -31.43
C GLY A 111 -6.91 -4.98 -31.32
N ALA A 112 -5.57 -4.98 -31.42
CA ALA A 112 -4.74 -6.21 -31.40
C ALA A 112 -4.49 -6.81 -29.99
N GLY A 113 -5.16 -6.30 -28.95
CA GLY A 113 -4.97 -6.71 -27.55
C GLY A 113 -3.65 -6.23 -26.93
N ASP A 114 -3.29 -6.74 -25.74
CA ASP A 114 -2.18 -6.22 -24.92
C ASP A 114 -0.77 -6.46 -25.49
N PHE A 115 -0.63 -7.41 -26.42
CA PHE A 115 0.66 -7.84 -26.98
C PHE A 115 0.58 -7.92 -28.50
N LEU A 116 1.60 -7.40 -29.18
CA LEU A 116 1.77 -7.55 -30.63
C LEU A 116 2.31 -8.94 -30.95
N LYS A 117 1.62 -9.69 -31.80
CA LYS A 117 2.01 -11.04 -32.23
C LYS A 117 2.34 -11.02 -33.72
N VAL A 118 3.04 -12.05 -34.20
CA VAL A 118 3.22 -12.25 -35.65
C VAL A 118 1.94 -12.88 -36.22
N ASP A 119 0.86 -12.11 -36.27
CA ASP A 119 -0.49 -12.53 -36.68
C ASP A 119 -0.96 -11.78 -37.94
N ASP A 120 -2.21 -12.05 -38.38
CA ASP A 120 -2.69 -11.59 -39.69
C ASP A 120 -2.82 -10.07 -39.71
N ASP A 121 -3.25 -9.49 -38.59
CA ASP A 121 -3.38 -8.06 -38.38
C ASP A 121 -2.02 -7.35 -38.51
N LEU A 122 -0.96 -7.89 -37.88
CA LEU A 122 0.39 -7.34 -38.06
C LEU A 122 0.84 -7.43 -39.53
N MET A 123 0.58 -8.55 -40.19
CA MET A 123 1.01 -8.76 -41.58
C MET A 123 0.28 -7.85 -42.56
N GLU A 124 -1.02 -7.62 -42.36
CA GLU A 124 -1.79 -6.68 -43.15
C GLU A 124 -1.18 -5.27 -43.06
N GLN A 125 -0.90 -4.82 -41.84
CA GLN A 125 -0.34 -3.49 -41.59
C GLN A 125 1.09 -3.31 -42.12
N LEU A 126 1.91 -4.36 -42.05
CA LEU A 126 3.22 -4.36 -42.69
C LEU A 126 3.10 -4.30 -44.22
N ARG A 127 2.16 -5.02 -44.83
CA ARG A 127 1.96 -5.02 -46.30
C ARG A 127 1.39 -3.72 -46.82
N GLU A 128 0.57 -3.03 -46.03
CA GLU A 128 0.08 -1.70 -46.38
C GLU A 128 1.20 -0.66 -46.40
N ARG A 129 2.17 -0.76 -45.47
CA ARG A 129 3.27 0.21 -45.33
C ARG A 129 4.46 -0.09 -46.26
N ILE A 130 4.72 -1.36 -46.52
CA ILE A 130 5.89 -1.80 -47.27
C ILE A 130 5.51 -1.96 -48.76
N HIS A 131 5.89 -0.97 -49.56
CA HIS A 131 5.74 -1.01 -51.02
C HIS A 131 7.01 -1.53 -51.71
N GLY A 132 6.82 -2.31 -52.78
CA GLY A 132 7.91 -2.79 -53.65
C GLY A 132 8.57 -4.11 -53.23
N GLN A 133 8.17 -4.70 -52.10
CA GLN A 133 8.54 -6.04 -51.66
C GLN A 133 7.39 -6.65 -50.85
N GLN A 134 7.26 -7.98 -50.83
CA GLN A 134 6.19 -8.65 -50.09
C GLN A 134 6.71 -9.30 -48.80
N PRO A 135 6.46 -8.68 -47.63
CA PRO A 135 6.78 -9.31 -46.37
C PRO A 135 5.90 -10.55 -46.16
N GLY A 136 6.51 -11.59 -45.61
CA GLY A 136 5.84 -12.85 -45.32
C GLY A 136 6.16 -13.37 -43.93
N ARG A 137 5.42 -14.39 -43.53
CA ARG A 137 5.60 -15.05 -42.25
C ARG A 137 5.53 -16.56 -42.38
N ASN A 138 6.11 -17.26 -41.41
CA ASN A 138 5.94 -18.69 -41.20
C ASN A 138 5.74 -18.93 -39.70
N ILE A 139 4.67 -19.65 -39.33
CA ILE A 139 4.34 -19.93 -37.93
C ILE A 139 4.21 -21.43 -37.76
N PHE A 140 4.73 -21.94 -36.66
CA PHE A 140 4.52 -23.31 -36.21
C PHE A 140 4.27 -23.34 -34.70
N ASP A 141 3.22 -24.04 -34.28
CA ASP A 141 2.88 -24.28 -32.87
C ASP A 141 2.52 -25.75 -32.69
N GLY A 142 3.45 -26.53 -32.15
CA GLY A 142 3.27 -27.98 -32.01
C GLY A 142 2.98 -28.46 -30.59
N GLY A 143 2.83 -27.56 -29.61
CA GLY A 143 2.69 -27.93 -28.20
C GLY A 143 1.33 -27.60 -27.58
N PRO A 144 0.57 -28.59 -27.06
CA PRO A 144 -0.75 -28.33 -26.44
C PRO A 144 -0.70 -27.70 -25.04
N TYR A 145 0.49 -27.58 -24.43
CA TYR A 145 0.66 -27.15 -23.02
C TYR A 145 1.42 -25.84 -22.83
N PHE A 146 1.88 -25.20 -23.90
CA PHE A 146 2.45 -23.86 -23.78
C PHE A 146 1.29 -22.85 -23.67
N GLY A 147 1.38 -21.88 -22.76
CA GLY A 147 0.33 -20.87 -22.51
C GLY A 147 0.06 -19.94 -23.70
N ASP A 148 -0.08 -18.64 -23.45
CA ASP A 148 -0.37 -17.64 -24.51
C ASP A 148 0.65 -17.67 -25.68
N ALA A 149 0.21 -17.25 -26.87
CA ALA A 149 1.01 -17.24 -28.09
C ALA A 149 2.31 -16.41 -27.98
N LEU A 150 3.32 -16.74 -28.81
CA LEU A 150 4.56 -15.94 -28.91
C LEU A 150 4.23 -14.50 -29.34
N TRP A 151 4.80 -13.52 -28.63
CA TRP A 151 4.59 -12.10 -28.88
C TRP A 151 5.91 -11.34 -29.07
N LEU A 152 5.88 -10.35 -29.95
CA LEU A 152 7.02 -9.50 -30.32
C LEU A 152 7.30 -8.43 -29.26
N ALA A 153 6.28 -7.68 -28.88
CA ALA A 153 6.36 -6.56 -27.95
C ALA A 153 5.00 -6.33 -27.26
N ARG A 154 4.99 -5.53 -26.19
CA ARG A 154 3.75 -5.00 -25.63
C ARG A 154 3.11 -4.03 -26.62
N ASN A 155 1.81 -4.14 -26.83
CA ASN A 155 1.10 -3.28 -27.78
C ASN A 155 0.85 -1.90 -27.19
N ARG A 156 1.60 -0.89 -27.64
CA ARG A 156 1.44 0.48 -27.16
C ARG A 156 0.05 1.06 -27.45
N ALA A 157 -0.58 0.64 -28.53
CA ALA A 157 -1.93 1.10 -28.87
C ALA A 157 -2.99 0.56 -27.91
N ALA A 158 -2.78 -0.59 -27.26
CA ALA A 158 -3.66 -1.03 -26.18
C ALA A 158 -3.61 -0.08 -24.96
N PHE A 159 -2.53 0.69 -24.82
CA PHE A 159 -2.37 1.71 -23.78
C PHE A 159 -2.79 3.13 -24.24
N LEU A 160 -2.82 3.38 -25.56
CA LEU A 160 -3.23 4.67 -26.15
C LEU A 160 -4.70 4.70 -26.54
N ASP A 161 -5.23 3.57 -26.99
CA ASP A 161 -6.64 3.38 -27.22
C ASP A 161 -7.32 3.34 -25.85
N ARG A 162 -8.41 4.09 -25.71
CA ARG A 162 -9.13 4.33 -24.44
C ARG A 162 -9.91 3.08 -23.99
N THR A 163 -9.32 1.92 -24.18
CA THR A 163 -9.74 0.65 -23.64
C THR A 163 -9.82 0.79 -22.13
N LEU A 164 -10.93 0.32 -21.57
CA LEU A 164 -11.13 0.35 -20.13
C LEU A 164 -10.12 -0.61 -19.48
N GLY A 165 -9.38 -0.14 -18.47
CA GLY A 165 -8.54 -1.04 -17.69
C GLY A 165 -9.38 -2.05 -16.89
N SER A 166 -8.71 -3.01 -16.25
CA SER A 166 -9.39 -4.16 -15.63
C SER A 166 -10.45 -3.75 -14.59
N ILE A 167 -10.18 -2.67 -13.85
CA ILE A 167 -11.03 -2.14 -12.77
C ILE A 167 -12.22 -1.39 -13.36
N ALA A 168 -11.95 -0.41 -14.22
CA ALA A 168 -13.00 0.36 -14.87
C ALA A 168 -13.90 -0.53 -15.76
N GLY A 169 -13.31 -1.48 -16.48
CA GLY A 169 -14.04 -2.45 -17.29
C GLY A 169 -14.95 -3.34 -16.43
N LYS A 170 -14.52 -3.75 -15.23
CA LYS A 170 -15.40 -4.47 -14.29
C LYS A 170 -16.57 -3.59 -13.85
N ALA A 171 -16.29 -2.35 -13.49
CA ALA A 171 -17.32 -1.41 -13.06
C ALA A 171 -18.37 -1.13 -14.14
N VAL A 172 -17.92 -0.88 -15.37
CA VAL A 172 -18.79 -0.70 -16.52
C VAL A 172 -19.63 -1.97 -16.75
N ARG A 173 -19.01 -3.16 -16.74
CA ARG A 173 -19.76 -4.42 -16.86
C ARG A 173 -20.81 -4.60 -15.77
N ASP A 174 -20.47 -4.31 -14.52
CA ASP A 174 -21.38 -4.47 -13.37
C ASP A 174 -22.55 -3.47 -13.44
N ALA A 175 -22.32 -2.24 -13.91
CA ALA A 175 -23.37 -1.26 -14.13
C ALA A 175 -24.23 -1.61 -15.37
N VAL A 176 -23.60 -1.99 -16.48
CA VAL A 176 -24.28 -2.37 -17.75
C VAL A 176 -25.17 -3.60 -17.56
N ARG A 177 -24.75 -4.61 -16.79
CA ARG A 177 -25.55 -5.82 -16.50
C ARG A 177 -26.93 -5.51 -15.90
N ARG A 178 -27.11 -4.35 -15.26
CA ARG A 178 -28.39 -3.90 -14.70
C ARG A 178 -29.32 -3.25 -15.72
N ILE A 179 -28.80 -2.96 -16.91
CA ILE A 179 -29.48 -2.32 -18.04
C ILE A 179 -29.75 -3.37 -19.12
N ASP A 180 -28.70 -4.01 -19.59
CA ASP A 180 -28.73 -5.05 -20.62
C ASP A 180 -27.53 -6.00 -20.43
N THR A 181 -27.80 -7.30 -20.34
CA THR A 181 -26.78 -8.34 -20.18
C THR A 181 -25.94 -8.56 -21.45
N ASN A 182 -26.43 -8.13 -22.61
CA ASN A 182 -25.75 -8.29 -23.91
C ASN A 182 -24.94 -7.06 -24.32
N LEU A 183 -25.20 -5.90 -23.71
CA LEU A 183 -24.46 -4.69 -23.99
C LEU A 183 -23.01 -4.83 -23.53
N ARG A 184 -22.07 -4.50 -24.42
CA ARG A 184 -20.65 -4.45 -24.13
C ARG A 184 -20.10 -3.08 -24.48
N LEU A 185 -19.55 -2.42 -23.47
CA LEU A 185 -18.85 -1.15 -23.59
C LEU A 185 -17.41 -1.42 -23.15
N SER A 186 -16.50 -1.45 -24.11
CA SER A 186 -15.10 -1.84 -23.94
C SER A 186 -14.17 -0.62 -23.92
N THR A 187 -14.64 0.53 -24.42
CA THR A 187 -13.87 1.78 -24.46
C THR A 187 -14.61 2.94 -23.80
N GLU A 188 -13.86 3.98 -23.39
CA GLU A 188 -14.42 5.25 -22.90
C GLU A 188 -15.31 5.93 -23.93
N ASN A 189 -14.95 5.86 -25.21
CA ASN A 189 -15.70 6.50 -26.30
C ASN A 189 -17.04 5.81 -26.52
N GLU A 190 -17.05 4.46 -26.50
CA GLU A 190 -18.30 3.68 -26.54
C GLU A 190 -19.19 4.02 -25.34
N LEU A 191 -18.60 4.12 -24.15
CA LEU A 191 -19.33 4.50 -22.94
C LEU A 191 -19.95 5.90 -23.06
N ALA A 192 -19.17 6.89 -23.50
CA ALA A 192 -19.63 8.27 -23.69
C ALA A 192 -20.75 8.35 -24.73
N ALA A 193 -20.55 7.77 -25.92
CA ALA A 193 -21.54 7.75 -26.99
C ALA A 193 -22.85 7.05 -26.55
N TRP A 194 -22.72 5.95 -25.81
CA TRP A 194 -23.88 5.24 -25.27
C TRP A 194 -24.64 6.09 -24.24
N LEU A 195 -23.94 6.80 -23.36
CA LEU A 195 -24.53 7.69 -22.36
C LEU A 195 -25.25 8.90 -22.98
N GLU A 196 -24.71 9.46 -24.06
CA GLU A 196 -25.36 10.53 -24.83
C GLU A 196 -26.64 10.03 -25.50
N ALA A 197 -26.59 8.86 -26.16
CA ALA A 197 -27.76 8.29 -26.84
C ALA A 197 -28.89 7.87 -25.87
N ASN A 198 -28.56 7.54 -24.62
CA ASN A 198 -29.50 7.01 -23.63
C ASN A 198 -29.82 7.99 -22.49
N GLN A 199 -29.55 9.28 -22.68
CA GLN A 199 -29.67 10.29 -21.64
C GLN A 199 -31.13 10.52 -21.18
N GLN A 200 -32.10 10.32 -22.07
CA GLN A 200 -33.52 10.66 -21.87
C GLN A 200 -34.46 9.45 -21.75
N THR A 201 -33.98 8.23 -22.06
CA THR A 201 -34.81 7.02 -22.18
C THR A 201 -34.82 6.12 -20.94
N ALA A 202 -33.94 6.36 -19.96
CA ALA A 202 -33.81 5.48 -18.80
C ALA A 202 -34.88 5.71 -17.72
N THR A 203 -35.75 4.73 -17.47
CA THR A 203 -36.75 4.72 -16.39
C THR A 203 -36.43 3.71 -15.29
N GLY A 204 -36.75 4.03 -14.03
CA GLY A 204 -36.64 3.10 -12.91
C GLY A 204 -35.19 2.67 -12.59
N GLY A 205 -34.96 1.37 -12.36
CA GLY A 205 -33.64 0.81 -12.01
C GLY A 205 -32.53 1.08 -13.04
N ALA A 206 -32.89 1.28 -14.32
CA ALA A 206 -31.95 1.67 -15.36
C ALA A 206 -31.36 3.08 -15.13
N ARG A 207 -32.09 3.98 -14.45
CA ARG A 207 -31.62 5.34 -14.15
C ARG A 207 -30.44 5.34 -13.18
N ALA A 208 -30.47 4.49 -12.15
CA ALA A 208 -29.36 4.35 -11.21
C ALA A 208 -28.11 3.76 -11.87
N ALA A 209 -28.29 2.80 -12.79
CA ALA A 209 -27.19 2.23 -13.57
C ALA A 209 -26.58 3.26 -14.55
N VAL A 210 -27.41 4.05 -15.24
CA VAL A 210 -26.95 5.16 -16.10
C VAL A 210 -26.21 6.22 -15.29
N HIS A 211 -26.68 6.56 -14.09
CA HIS A 211 -25.96 7.47 -13.19
C HIS A 211 -24.60 6.90 -12.81
N ARG A 212 -24.53 5.62 -12.45
CA ARG A 212 -23.24 4.95 -12.14
C ARG A 212 -22.29 4.99 -13.33
N LEU A 213 -22.78 4.77 -14.55
CA LEU A 213 -21.95 4.84 -15.76
C LEU A 213 -21.39 6.25 -16.00
N ARG A 214 -22.14 7.32 -15.68
CA ARG A 214 -21.63 8.70 -15.72
C ARG A 214 -20.55 8.96 -14.68
N GLU A 215 -20.75 8.45 -13.46
CA GLU A 215 -19.72 8.53 -12.41
C GLU A 215 -18.45 7.81 -12.85
N VAL A 216 -18.56 6.61 -13.43
CA VAL A 216 -17.40 5.86 -13.96
C VAL A 216 -16.68 6.64 -15.06
N LEU A 217 -17.41 7.30 -15.97
CA LEU A 217 -16.80 8.15 -17.00
C LEU A 217 -16.03 9.34 -16.37
N ALA A 218 -16.58 9.97 -15.33
CA ALA A 218 -15.90 11.04 -14.61
C ALA A 218 -14.67 10.54 -13.83
N GLU A 219 -14.76 9.35 -13.22
CA GLU A 219 -13.64 8.67 -12.54
C GLU A 219 -12.51 8.35 -13.53
N LEU A 220 -12.84 7.89 -14.74
CA LEU A 220 -11.87 7.62 -15.80
C LEU A 220 -11.14 8.89 -16.26
N GLU A 221 -11.88 9.98 -16.47
CA GLU A 221 -11.29 11.27 -16.84
C GLU A 221 -10.35 11.80 -15.75
N ALA A 222 -10.75 11.74 -14.48
CA ALA A 222 -9.90 12.11 -13.35
C ALA A 222 -8.67 11.19 -13.22
N GLY A 223 -8.86 9.88 -13.42
CA GLY A 223 -7.79 8.89 -13.43
C GLY A 223 -6.76 9.16 -14.52
N ARG A 224 -7.21 9.45 -15.74
CA ARG A 224 -6.35 9.78 -16.88
C ARG A 224 -5.53 11.05 -16.65
N ARG A 225 -6.17 12.12 -16.17
CA ARG A 225 -5.46 13.36 -15.80
C ARG A 225 -4.38 13.09 -14.74
N THR A 226 -4.73 12.30 -13.74
CA THR A 226 -3.81 11.92 -12.67
C THR A 226 -2.65 11.06 -13.21
N LEU A 227 -2.93 10.07 -14.06
CA LEU A 227 -1.92 9.20 -14.65
C LEU A 227 -0.91 9.99 -15.47
N ASN A 228 -1.36 10.96 -16.28
CA ASN A 228 -0.48 11.81 -17.06
C ASN A 228 0.50 12.60 -16.18
N ILE A 229 -0.01 13.22 -15.12
CA ILE A 229 0.80 14.02 -14.19
C ILE A 229 1.76 13.13 -13.40
N VAL A 230 1.26 12.03 -12.83
CA VAL A 230 2.08 11.10 -12.04
C VAL A 230 3.17 10.46 -12.88
N ASN A 231 2.86 10.03 -14.10
CA ASN A 231 3.86 9.44 -14.99
C ASN A 231 4.91 10.46 -15.43
N LYS A 232 4.53 11.72 -15.65
CA LYS A 232 5.46 12.82 -15.99
C LYS A 232 6.37 13.17 -14.82
N VAL A 233 5.79 13.34 -13.63
CA VAL A 233 6.48 13.91 -12.45
C VAL A 233 7.23 12.83 -11.67
N PHE A 234 6.60 11.69 -11.41
CA PHE A 234 7.14 10.64 -10.54
C PHE A 234 7.63 9.42 -11.33
N GLY A 235 7.22 9.26 -12.59
CA GLY A 235 7.53 8.08 -13.42
C GLY A 235 9.00 7.65 -13.43
N PRO A 236 9.98 8.57 -13.56
CA PRO A 236 11.41 8.21 -13.54
C PRO A 236 11.87 7.50 -12.24
N ASP A 237 11.23 7.81 -11.11
CA ASP A 237 11.62 7.32 -9.77
C ASP A 237 10.71 6.19 -9.25
N LEU A 238 9.64 5.87 -9.98
CA LEU A 238 8.68 4.83 -9.60
C LEU A 238 9.19 3.43 -9.97
N THR A 239 9.65 2.71 -8.96
CA THR A 239 9.86 1.26 -9.00
C THR A 239 8.58 0.51 -8.61
N GLU A 240 8.51 -0.79 -8.89
CA GLU A 240 7.40 -1.65 -8.42
C GLU A 240 7.26 -1.60 -6.89
N ASP A 241 8.37 -1.59 -6.16
CA ASP A 241 8.37 -1.52 -4.69
C ASP A 241 7.90 -0.15 -4.18
N ASN A 242 8.34 0.94 -4.81
CA ASN A 242 7.86 2.29 -4.48
C ASN A 242 6.37 2.44 -4.78
N LEU A 243 5.86 1.80 -5.84
CA LEU A 243 4.44 1.81 -6.17
C LEU A 243 3.62 1.00 -5.16
N ARG A 244 4.10 -0.17 -4.72
CA ARG A 244 3.46 -0.95 -3.63
C ARG A 244 3.42 -0.13 -2.34
N LEU A 245 4.53 0.50 -1.98
CA LEU A 245 4.63 1.36 -0.81
C LEU A 245 3.70 2.57 -0.90
N ALA A 246 3.66 3.25 -2.05
CA ALA A 246 2.75 4.37 -2.28
C ALA A 246 1.29 3.94 -2.18
N GLY A 247 0.92 2.80 -2.78
CA GLY A 247 -0.43 2.24 -2.66
C GLY A 247 -0.81 1.94 -1.21
N MET A 248 0.11 1.35 -0.44
CA MET A 248 -0.07 1.09 0.98
C MET A 248 -0.28 2.40 1.77
N LEU A 249 0.59 3.39 1.58
CA LEU A 249 0.53 4.70 2.23
C LEU A 249 -0.68 5.53 1.79
N ALA A 250 -1.24 5.26 0.61
CA ALA A 250 -2.50 5.85 0.16
C ALA A 250 -3.73 5.27 0.87
N GLY A 251 -3.58 4.10 1.51
CA GLY A 251 -4.68 3.35 2.13
C GLY A 251 -5.37 2.38 1.16
N LEU A 252 -4.70 1.92 0.10
CA LEU A 252 -5.23 0.87 -0.76
C LEU A 252 -5.26 -0.47 -0.01
N PRO A 253 -6.24 -1.36 -0.25
CA PRO A 253 -6.36 -2.61 0.50
C PRO A 253 -5.14 -3.53 0.33
N LEU A 254 -4.77 -4.24 1.40
CA LEU A 254 -3.65 -5.18 1.38
C LEU A 254 -3.69 -6.19 0.21
N PRO A 255 -4.84 -6.82 -0.12
CA PRO A 255 -4.91 -7.76 -1.25
C PRO A 255 -4.64 -7.11 -2.62
N PHE A 256 -4.86 -5.79 -2.73
CA PHE A 256 -4.57 -5.04 -3.93
C PHE A 256 -3.06 -4.80 -4.09
N VAL A 257 -2.40 -4.36 -3.02
CA VAL A 257 -0.96 -4.03 -3.03
C VAL A 257 -0.05 -5.26 -3.01
N GLN A 258 -0.51 -6.40 -2.46
CA GLN A 258 0.22 -7.67 -2.45
C GLN A 258 -0.07 -8.56 -3.66
N HIS A 259 -0.77 -8.05 -4.68
CA HIS A 259 -1.11 -8.86 -5.84
C HIS A 259 0.15 -9.30 -6.59
N GLU A 260 0.15 -10.55 -7.06
CA GLU A 260 1.19 -11.11 -7.92
C GLU A 260 0.55 -11.55 -9.24
N PRO A 261 0.97 -10.99 -10.40
CA PRO A 261 2.05 -10.00 -10.57
C PRO A 261 1.70 -8.62 -9.98
N PRO A 262 2.71 -7.77 -9.65
CA PRO A 262 2.49 -6.44 -9.10
C PRO A 262 1.56 -5.60 -9.96
N ARG A 263 0.72 -4.80 -9.29
CA ARG A 263 -0.20 -3.87 -9.94
C ARG A 263 0.57 -2.78 -10.67
N THR A 264 0.08 -2.41 -11.84
CA THR A 264 0.65 -1.31 -12.61
C THR A 264 0.26 0.04 -12.02
N LEU A 265 0.97 1.11 -12.40
CA LEU A 265 0.61 2.48 -12.04
C LEU A 265 -0.84 2.80 -12.46
N ARG A 266 -1.22 2.33 -13.66
CA ARG A 266 -2.59 2.47 -14.18
C ARG A 266 -3.60 1.81 -13.27
N ASP A 267 -3.36 0.57 -12.82
CA ASP A 267 -4.26 -0.12 -11.89
C ASP A 267 -4.44 0.65 -10.58
N ALA A 268 -3.36 1.18 -10.00
CA ALA A 268 -3.42 1.93 -8.74
C ALA A 268 -4.24 3.22 -8.89
N VAL A 269 -4.05 3.95 -9.98
CA VAL A 269 -4.80 5.17 -10.29
C VAL A 269 -6.26 4.87 -10.59
N GLU A 270 -6.56 3.85 -11.40
CA GLU A 270 -7.94 3.41 -11.66
C GLU A 270 -8.64 2.96 -10.38
N TYR A 271 -7.95 2.21 -9.53
CA TYR A 271 -8.49 1.78 -8.24
C TYR A 271 -8.86 2.98 -7.37
N ALA A 272 -7.94 3.93 -7.23
CA ALA A 272 -8.12 5.13 -6.41
C ALA A 272 -9.21 6.06 -6.98
N ALA A 273 -9.29 6.20 -8.30
CA ALA A 273 -10.36 6.96 -8.94
C ALA A 273 -11.73 6.33 -8.65
N HIS A 274 -11.83 5.00 -8.79
CA HIS A 274 -13.08 4.26 -8.71
C HIS A 274 -13.63 4.08 -7.29
N HIS A 275 -12.76 3.76 -6.33
CA HIS A 275 -13.15 3.44 -4.96
C HIS A 275 -13.00 4.63 -4.00
N GLY A 276 -12.47 5.76 -4.47
CA GLY A 276 -12.22 6.94 -3.66
C GLY A 276 -13.41 7.87 -3.43
N GLY A 277 -14.55 7.67 -4.12
CA GLY A 277 -15.65 8.64 -4.17
C GLY A 277 -16.84 8.39 -3.23
N THR A 278 -17.01 7.21 -2.65
CA THR A 278 -18.34 6.78 -2.16
C THR A 278 -18.69 7.18 -0.71
N ALA A 279 -17.75 7.72 0.09
CA ALA A 279 -18.05 8.08 1.49
C ALA A 279 -17.30 9.30 2.06
N GLN A 280 -16.22 9.79 1.42
CA GLN A 280 -15.30 10.75 2.04
C GLN A 280 -14.94 11.98 1.17
N GLY A 281 -15.71 12.23 0.10
CA GLY A 281 -15.46 13.28 -0.88
C GLY A 281 -14.95 12.72 -2.21
N GLN A 282 -15.26 13.41 -3.30
CA GLN A 282 -14.91 12.99 -4.65
C GLN A 282 -13.38 12.87 -4.80
N HIS A 283 -12.89 11.79 -5.42
CA HIS A 283 -11.48 11.57 -5.74
C HIS A 283 -10.48 11.62 -4.56
N ARG A 284 -10.92 11.46 -3.31
CA ARG A 284 -10.05 11.51 -2.13
C ARG A 284 -8.90 10.50 -2.19
N ALA A 285 -9.16 9.27 -2.64
CA ALA A 285 -8.12 8.26 -2.74
C ALA A 285 -7.05 8.62 -3.79
N LEU A 286 -7.40 9.36 -4.85
CA LEU A 286 -6.41 9.89 -5.80
C LEU A 286 -5.49 10.91 -5.12
N ALA A 287 -6.05 11.83 -4.34
CA ALA A 287 -5.27 12.78 -3.55
C ALA A 287 -4.33 12.06 -2.57
N HIS A 288 -4.80 11.00 -1.91
CA HIS A 288 -3.97 10.21 -1.02
C HIS A 288 -2.85 9.48 -1.76
N LEU A 289 -3.14 8.93 -2.95
CA LEU A 289 -2.16 8.24 -3.77
C LEU A 289 -1.06 9.18 -4.26
N VAL A 290 -1.42 10.36 -4.75
CA VAL A 290 -0.46 11.38 -5.19
C VAL A 290 0.39 11.89 -4.02
N ALA A 291 -0.21 12.14 -2.85
CA ALA A 291 0.55 12.50 -1.65
C ALA A 291 1.53 11.40 -1.20
N ALA A 292 1.10 10.13 -1.28
CA ALA A 292 1.96 9.00 -0.98
C ALA A 292 3.11 8.87 -1.99
N MET A 293 2.86 9.09 -3.29
CA MET A 293 3.89 9.09 -4.32
C MET A 293 4.90 10.22 -4.12
N ALA A 294 4.43 11.43 -3.79
CA ALA A 294 5.31 12.54 -3.44
C ALA A 294 6.21 12.21 -2.24
N HIS A 295 5.64 11.59 -1.20
CA HIS A 295 6.39 11.15 -0.03
C HIS A 295 7.48 10.11 -0.37
N VAL A 296 7.16 9.04 -1.10
CA VAL A 296 8.13 7.98 -1.41
C VAL A 296 9.18 8.37 -2.44
N THR A 297 8.89 9.37 -3.28
CA THR A 297 9.84 9.89 -4.30
C THR A 297 10.67 11.07 -3.78
N GLY A 298 10.55 11.43 -2.51
CA GLY A 298 11.36 12.51 -1.91
C GLY A 298 10.85 13.93 -2.16
N HIS A 299 9.63 14.10 -2.69
CA HIS A 299 8.96 15.39 -2.89
C HIS A 299 8.09 15.79 -1.69
N GLY A 300 8.45 15.33 -0.49
CA GLY A 300 7.65 15.49 0.72
C GLY A 300 7.51 16.94 1.21
N ASP A 301 8.56 17.74 1.03
CA ASP A 301 8.63 19.11 1.56
C ASP A 301 8.10 20.16 0.59
N GLN A 302 8.20 19.90 -0.70
CA GLN A 302 7.72 20.79 -1.75
C GLN A 302 7.14 19.98 -2.91
N LEU A 303 5.84 20.17 -3.16
CA LEU A 303 5.16 19.53 -4.28
C LEU A 303 5.60 20.19 -5.60
N PRO A 304 5.84 19.39 -6.65
CA PRO A 304 6.08 19.89 -8.00
C PRO A 304 4.90 20.73 -8.53
N GLU A 305 5.19 21.74 -9.35
CA GLU A 305 4.17 22.68 -9.88
C GLU A 305 3.04 21.96 -10.64
N ASP A 306 3.38 20.98 -11.47
CA ASP A 306 2.41 20.14 -12.18
C ASP A 306 1.39 19.46 -11.24
N VAL A 307 1.85 19.02 -10.06
CA VAL A 307 1.00 18.38 -9.03
C VAL A 307 0.12 19.42 -8.34
N ILE A 308 0.64 20.63 -8.12
CA ILE A 308 -0.13 21.73 -7.54
C ILE A 308 -1.26 22.13 -8.49
N THR A 309 -0.97 22.33 -9.78
CA THR A 309 -1.98 22.66 -10.80
C THR A 309 -3.04 21.56 -10.91
N TRP A 310 -2.62 20.29 -10.98
CA TRP A 310 -3.54 19.16 -10.99
C TRP A 310 -4.46 19.13 -9.75
N ALA A 311 -3.90 19.38 -8.55
CA ALA A 311 -4.66 19.40 -7.32
C ALA A 311 -5.59 20.61 -7.21
N GLN A 312 -5.33 21.71 -7.93
CA GLN A 312 -6.24 22.84 -8.05
C GLN A 312 -7.38 22.52 -9.02
N ASP A 313 -7.06 21.96 -10.19
CA ASP A 313 -8.04 21.60 -11.23
C ASP A 313 -9.08 20.58 -10.75
N LEU A 314 -8.70 19.68 -9.83
CA LEU A 314 -9.61 18.70 -9.23
C LEU A 314 -10.12 19.09 -7.84
N GLU A 315 -9.80 20.30 -7.35
CA GLU A 315 -10.15 20.78 -6.00
C GLU A 315 -9.63 19.87 -4.86
N LEU A 316 -8.51 19.19 -5.08
CA LEU A 316 -7.89 18.23 -4.14
C LEU A 316 -6.77 18.82 -3.27
N THR A 317 -6.40 20.08 -3.48
CA THR A 317 -5.24 20.74 -2.83
C THR A 317 -5.19 20.53 -1.32
N ALA A 318 -6.29 20.80 -0.60
CA ALA A 318 -6.34 20.65 0.86
C ALA A 318 -6.14 19.18 1.30
N THR A 319 -6.71 18.24 0.55
CA THR A 319 -6.63 16.80 0.83
C THR A 319 -5.21 16.28 0.62
N VAL A 320 -4.55 16.67 -0.48
CA VAL A 320 -3.15 16.32 -0.76
C VAL A 320 -2.25 16.86 0.36
N ASN A 321 -2.36 18.16 0.68
CA ASN A 321 -1.54 18.80 1.71
C ASN A 321 -1.78 18.22 3.11
N SER A 322 -3.02 17.83 3.43
CA SER A 322 -3.32 17.16 4.70
C SER A 322 -2.67 15.79 4.74
N ARG A 323 -2.80 14.99 3.67
CA ARG A 323 -2.24 13.63 3.63
C ARG A 323 -0.72 13.65 3.67
N LEU A 324 -0.09 14.57 2.95
CA LEU A 324 1.37 14.71 2.94
C LEU A 324 1.90 15.08 4.34
N ARG A 325 1.25 16.03 5.03
CA ARG A 325 1.58 16.37 6.42
C ARG A 325 1.41 15.20 7.37
N GLU A 326 0.40 14.36 7.16
CA GLU A 326 0.21 13.15 7.97
C GLU A 326 1.33 12.13 7.77
N LEU A 327 1.77 11.94 6.52
CA LEU A 327 2.83 10.98 6.16
C LEU A 327 4.22 11.45 6.62
N ASN A 328 4.50 12.76 6.51
CA ASN A 328 5.78 13.34 6.91
C ASN A 328 5.92 13.53 8.43
N HIS A 329 4.84 13.35 9.20
CA HIS A 329 4.88 13.47 10.66
C HIS A 329 5.70 12.35 11.27
N GLN A 330 6.72 12.69 12.05
CA GLN A 330 7.63 11.75 12.69
C GLN A 330 7.57 11.93 14.22
N PRO A 331 6.79 11.10 14.94
CA PRO A 331 6.68 11.20 16.40
C PRO A 331 8.03 10.99 17.11
N TYR A 332 8.87 10.11 16.55
CA TYR A 332 10.07 9.58 17.20
C TYR A 332 11.33 9.73 16.33
N GLY A 333 11.30 10.62 15.34
CA GLY A 333 12.41 10.79 14.39
C GLY A 333 12.61 9.62 13.41
N GLU A 334 11.71 8.64 13.42
CA GLU A 334 11.77 7.47 12.52
C GLU A 334 10.48 7.31 11.71
N TRP A 335 10.64 6.88 10.46
CA TRP A 335 9.56 6.57 9.53
C TRP A 335 9.17 5.11 9.70
N ALA A 336 8.48 4.82 10.80
CA ALA A 336 8.09 3.46 11.17
C ALA A 336 6.55 3.35 11.32
N PRO A 337 5.96 2.21 10.91
CA PRO A 337 4.58 1.90 11.23
C PRO A 337 4.37 1.80 12.75
N ARG A 338 3.26 2.37 13.23
CA ARG A 338 2.80 2.30 14.62
C ARG A 338 1.43 1.62 14.69
N LEU A 339 1.30 0.61 15.54
CA LEU A 339 0.03 -0.06 15.78
C LEU A 339 -0.65 0.54 17.02
N VAL A 340 -1.87 1.02 16.87
CA VAL A 340 -2.71 1.46 17.99
C VAL A 340 -3.74 0.38 18.26
N LEU A 341 -3.81 -0.10 19.49
CA LEU A 341 -4.79 -1.07 19.98
C LEU A 341 -5.66 -0.40 21.02
N VAL A 342 -6.98 -0.43 20.84
CA VAL A 342 -7.91 0.05 21.86
C VAL A 342 -8.74 -1.12 22.37
N LEU A 343 -8.65 -1.34 23.67
CA LEU A 343 -9.38 -2.39 24.38
C LEU A 343 -10.75 -1.81 24.75
N ALA A 344 -11.81 -2.31 24.13
CA ALA A 344 -13.16 -1.86 24.37
C ALA A 344 -13.84 -2.77 25.40
N ASP A 345 -14.35 -2.16 26.48
CA ASP A 345 -15.20 -2.84 27.47
C ASP A 345 -16.69 -2.71 27.14
N ASP A 346 -17.51 -3.57 27.74
CA ASP A 346 -18.98 -3.56 27.65
C ASP A 346 -19.68 -2.80 28.78
N GLY A 347 -18.91 -2.15 29.66
CA GLY A 347 -19.40 -1.51 30.87
C GLY A 347 -19.41 -2.39 32.12
N GLY A 348 -19.17 -3.70 32.00
CA GLY A 348 -19.11 -4.66 33.11
C GLY A 348 -17.72 -5.23 33.36
N GLU A 349 -16.67 -4.40 33.21
CA GLU A 349 -15.24 -4.71 33.44
C GLU A 349 -14.59 -5.67 32.42
N SER A 350 -15.39 -6.32 31.57
CA SER A 350 -14.89 -7.29 30.59
C SER A 350 -14.53 -6.63 29.25
N ILE A 351 -13.33 -6.93 28.74
CA ILE A 351 -12.95 -6.53 27.37
C ILE A 351 -13.65 -7.43 26.36
N VAL A 352 -14.52 -6.83 25.55
CA VAL A 352 -15.31 -7.53 24.52
C VAL A 352 -14.70 -7.43 23.12
N ARG A 353 -13.76 -6.51 22.91
CA ARG A 353 -13.15 -6.30 21.60
C ARG A 353 -11.81 -5.59 21.69
N VAL A 354 -10.92 -5.91 20.76
CA VAL A 354 -9.73 -5.11 20.45
C VAL A 354 -9.93 -4.47 19.09
N ASP A 355 -9.97 -3.14 19.06
CA ASP A 355 -9.97 -2.38 17.82
C ASP A 355 -8.52 -1.98 17.49
N ALA A 356 -8.06 -2.34 16.29
CA ALA A 356 -6.70 -2.10 15.84
C ALA A 356 -6.66 -1.07 14.72
N TRP A 357 -5.71 -0.12 14.80
CA TRP A 357 -5.41 0.84 13.75
C TRP A 357 -3.91 0.82 13.45
N LEU A 358 -3.57 0.72 12.16
CA LEU A 358 -2.20 0.85 11.73
C LEU A 358 -1.96 2.27 11.20
N LEU A 359 -0.94 2.93 11.74
CA LEU A 359 -0.53 4.27 11.33
C LEU A 359 0.86 4.27 10.73
N PHE A 360 1.10 5.20 9.81
CA PHE A 360 2.42 5.63 9.37
C PHE A 360 2.51 7.14 9.53
N GLY A 361 3.38 7.63 10.41
CA GLY A 361 3.25 8.98 10.95
C GLY A 361 1.87 9.16 11.61
N ARG A 362 1.06 10.09 11.09
CA ARG A 362 -0.36 10.28 11.49
C ARG A 362 -1.35 9.70 10.48
N ALA A 363 -0.87 9.20 9.35
CA ALA A 363 -1.72 8.62 8.31
C ALA A 363 -2.24 7.25 8.78
N VAL A 364 -3.56 7.07 8.79
CA VAL A 364 -4.17 5.74 9.01
C VAL A 364 -4.04 4.96 7.70
N LEU A 365 -3.47 3.75 7.79
CA LEU A 365 -3.32 2.82 6.68
C LEU A 365 -4.48 1.82 6.61
N GLY A 366 -4.96 1.38 7.78
CA GLY A 366 -6.07 0.46 7.89
C GLY A 366 -6.54 0.33 9.33
N ASN A 367 -7.73 -0.24 9.49
CA ASN A 367 -8.27 -0.64 10.78
C ASN A 367 -8.86 -2.04 10.69
N GLN A 368 -8.93 -2.73 11.83
CA GLN A 368 -9.52 -4.07 11.93
C GLN A 368 -10.04 -4.29 13.34
N ARG A 369 -11.18 -4.98 13.45
CA ARG A 369 -11.80 -5.35 14.72
C ARG A 369 -11.53 -6.82 15.03
N PHE A 370 -11.21 -7.10 16.29
CA PHE A 370 -10.98 -8.45 16.82
C PHE A 370 -11.90 -8.69 18.03
N PRO A 371 -12.99 -9.45 17.87
CA PRO A 371 -13.89 -9.74 18.98
C PRO A 371 -13.17 -10.58 20.05
N CYS A 372 -13.50 -10.31 21.31
CA CYS A 372 -13.04 -11.06 22.47
C CYS A 372 -14.23 -11.72 23.15
N GLY A 373 -14.10 -13.01 23.46
CA GLY A 373 -14.95 -13.67 24.45
C GLY A 373 -14.50 -13.32 25.88
N PRO A 374 -15.21 -13.82 26.89
CA PRO A 374 -14.86 -13.58 28.29
C PRO A 374 -13.49 -14.22 28.64
N GLY A 375 -12.71 -13.51 29.45
CA GLY A 375 -11.47 -14.00 30.05
C GLY A 375 -10.17 -13.66 29.30
N ASP A 376 -9.05 -13.74 30.03
CA ASP A 376 -7.72 -13.26 29.59
C ASP A 376 -7.18 -13.96 28.35
N GLU A 377 -7.44 -15.26 28.17
CA GLU A 377 -6.95 -16.00 27.01
C GLU A 377 -7.56 -15.51 25.70
N SER A 378 -8.81 -15.05 25.74
CA SER A 378 -9.43 -14.45 24.56
C SER A 378 -8.80 -13.10 24.23
N LEU A 379 -8.48 -12.28 25.24
CA LEU A 379 -7.79 -11.01 25.05
C LEU A 379 -6.39 -11.24 24.45
N LYS A 380 -5.60 -12.16 25.00
CA LYS A 380 -4.28 -12.54 24.45
C LYS A 380 -4.37 -12.99 23.00
N THR A 381 -5.39 -13.78 22.67
CA THR A 381 -5.64 -14.25 21.30
C THR A 381 -5.98 -13.08 20.36
N ALA A 382 -6.82 -12.14 20.80
CA ALA A 382 -7.19 -10.97 20.00
C ALA A 382 -5.98 -10.05 19.77
N LEU A 383 -5.18 -9.78 20.80
CA LEU A 383 -3.92 -9.03 20.69
C LEU A 383 -2.96 -9.70 19.71
N ALA A 384 -2.79 -11.03 19.80
CA ALA A 384 -1.93 -11.79 18.88
C ALA A 384 -2.41 -11.71 17.42
N LYS A 385 -3.72 -11.76 17.18
CA LYS A 385 -4.32 -11.60 15.85
C LYS A 385 -4.14 -10.17 15.32
N ALA A 386 -4.30 -9.15 16.17
CA ALA A 386 -4.10 -7.76 15.80
C ALA A 386 -2.65 -7.46 15.37
N VAL A 387 -1.68 -7.94 16.14
CA VAL A 387 -0.25 -7.84 15.79
C VAL A 387 0.05 -8.61 14.50
N ALA A 388 -0.51 -9.81 14.33
CA ALA A 388 -0.34 -10.61 13.11
C ALA A 388 -0.92 -9.91 11.86
N TRP A 389 -2.05 -9.23 12.00
CA TRP A 389 -2.68 -8.47 10.92
C TRP A 389 -1.85 -7.25 10.49
N ALA A 390 -1.14 -6.61 11.41
CA ALA A 390 -0.29 -5.46 11.11
C ALA A 390 1.05 -5.85 10.43
N ALA A 391 1.54 -7.07 10.66
CA ALA A 391 2.88 -7.48 10.22
C ALA A 391 3.11 -7.40 8.69
N PRO A 392 2.18 -7.84 7.81
CA PRO A 392 2.38 -7.74 6.35
C PRO A 392 2.56 -6.30 5.85
N TRP A 393 1.86 -5.35 6.48
CA TRP A 393 1.98 -3.93 6.16
C TRP A 393 3.35 -3.37 6.55
N ALA A 394 3.84 -3.73 7.74
CA ALA A 394 5.16 -3.28 8.19
C ALA A 394 6.27 -3.81 7.26
N ASN A 395 6.19 -5.08 6.88
CA ASN A 395 7.13 -5.69 5.94
C ASN A 395 7.19 -4.95 4.59
N MET A 396 6.05 -4.47 4.08
CA MET A 396 5.98 -3.71 2.83
C MET A 396 6.64 -2.32 2.95
N ALA A 397 6.60 -1.72 4.14
CA ALA A 397 7.35 -0.50 4.44
C ALA A 397 8.88 -0.73 4.57
N GLY A 398 9.35 -1.97 4.45
CA GLY A 398 10.76 -2.33 4.69
C GLY A 398 11.18 -2.15 6.16
N LYS A 399 10.22 -2.01 7.09
CA LYS A 399 10.45 -1.73 8.51
C LYS A 399 9.78 -2.79 9.37
N LYS A 400 10.40 -3.12 10.50
CA LYS A 400 9.75 -3.98 11.50
C LYS A 400 8.74 -3.14 12.28
N LEU A 401 7.60 -3.73 12.63
CA LEU A 401 6.70 -3.12 13.60
C LEU A 401 7.41 -3.08 14.96
N GLN A 402 7.66 -1.88 15.48
CA GLN A 402 8.38 -1.67 16.74
C GLN A 402 7.51 -0.97 17.79
N HIS A 403 6.61 -0.08 17.39
CA HIS A 403 5.81 0.72 18.31
C HIS A 403 4.37 0.24 18.38
N ILE A 404 3.89 0.00 19.60
CA ILE A 404 2.49 -0.34 19.87
C ILE A 404 1.95 0.58 20.95
N ASP A 405 0.91 1.35 20.63
CA ASP A 405 0.17 2.11 21.62
C ASP A 405 -1.04 1.26 22.05
N VAL A 406 -1.20 0.99 23.35
CA VAL A 406 -2.35 0.23 23.86
C VAL A 406 -3.19 1.10 24.78
N ALA A 407 -4.38 1.45 24.33
CA ALA A 407 -5.38 2.16 25.12
C ALA A 407 -6.29 1.18 25.84
N ALA A 408 -6.27 1.22 27.17
CA ALA A 408 -7.05 0.32 27.99
C ALA A 408 -7.86 1.07 29.06
N PRO A 409 -8.98 0.50 29.51
CA PRO A 409 -9.72 0.97 30.67
C PRO A 409 -8.86 0.87 31.93
N THR A 410 -9.18 1.68 32.94
CA THR A 410 -8.40 1.80 34.17
C THR A 410 -8.13 0.45 34.83
N LEU A 411 -9.16 -0.37 35.09
CA LEU A 411 -8.96 -1.68 35.73
C LEU A 411 -7.95 -2.56 34.97
N VAL A 412 -8.03 -2.59 33.64
CA VAL A 412 -7.10 -3.37 32.81
C VAL A 412 -5.68 -2.82 32.87
N LEU A 413 -5.50 -1.50 32.93
CA LEU A 413 -4.19 -0.87 33.11
C LEU A 413 -3.50 -1.30 34.41
N LEU A 414 -4.28 -1.52 35.47
CA LEU A 414 -3.77 -1.83 36.80
C LEU A 414 -3.54 -3.33 36.98
N ASP A 415 -4.57 -4.14 36.70
CA ASP A 415 -4.60 -5.57 37.01
C ASP A 415 -4.00 -6.44 35.91
N CYS A 416 -4.17 -6.03 34.64
CA CYS A 416 -3.78 -6.83 33.48
C CYS A 416 -2.98 -5.98 32.47
N PRO A 417 -1.78 -5.48 32.85
CA PRO A 417 -1.07 -4.42 32.15
C PRO A 417 -0.75 -4.81 30.70
N PRO A 418 -1.03 -3.94 29.71
CA PRO A 418 -0.89 -4.27 28.30
C PRO A 418 0.50 -4.77 27.88
N GLU A 419 1.56 -4.17 28.38
CA GLU A 419 2.93 -4.53 28.04
C GLU A 419 3.33 -5.92 28.59
N GLU A 420 2.60 -6.42 29.58
CA GLU A 420 2.86 -7.71 30.22
C GLU A 420 2.06 -8.87 29.60
N GLN A 421 1.16 -8.57 28.67
CA GLN A 421 0.35 -9.57 27.97
C GLN A 421 1.22 -10.48 27.12
N VAL A 422 1.06 -11.79 27.29
CA VAL A 422 1.83 -12.79 26.55
C VAL A 422 1.22 -12.98 25.16
N VAL A 423 1.95 -12.57 24.13
CA VAL A 423 1.63 -12.73 22.71
C VAL A 423 2.69 -13.64 22.09
N ARG A 424 2.26 -14.77 21.50
CA ARG A 424 3.16 -15.76 20.86
C ARG A 424 4.32 -16.21 21.77
N ARG A 425 4.01 -16.53 23.03
CA ARG A 425 4.93 -17.04 24.08
C ARG A 425 5.87 -16.02 24.72
N GLN A 426 5.81 -14.74 24.36
CA GLN A 426 6.60 -13.68 24.99
C GLN A 426 5.71 -12.50 25.38
N LYS A 427 6.09 -11.72 26.40
CA LYS A 427 5.37 -10.49 26.77
C LYS A 427 5.43 -9.48 25.63
N LEU A 428 4.36 -8.71 25.42
CA LEU A 428 4.27 -7.72 24.35
C LEU A 428 5.42 -6.70 24.45
N GLY A 429 5.69 -6.22 25.66
CA GLY A 429 6.76 -5.28 25.97
C GLY A 429 8.17 -5.82 25.78
N VAL A 430 8.38 -7.11 25.45
CA VAL A 430 9.71 -7.66 25.10
C VAL A 430 10.04 -7.44 23.63
N ASN A 431 9.04 -7.56 22.75
CA ASN A 431 9.25 -7.48 21.29
C ASN A 431 8.95 -6.10 20.73
N TYR A 432 8.22 -5.28 21.48
CA TYR A 432 7.71 -3.99 21.03
C TYR A 432 7.89 -2.93 22.11
N THR A 433 8.13 -1.69 21.67
CA THR A 433 8.05 -0.50 22.51
C THR A 433 6.58 -0.18 22.73
N VAL A 434 6.05 -0.60 23.88
CA VAL A 434 4.65 -0.44 24.24
C VAL A 434 4.43 0.89 24.95
N THR A 435 3.59 1.76 24.39
CA THR A 435 3.11 2.97 25.07
C THR A 435 1.71 2.73 25.58
N THR A 436 1.55 2.74 26.89
CA THR A 436 0.26 2.51 27.52
C THR A 436 -0.54 3.82 27.55
N ARG A 437 -1.80 3.75 27.14
CA ARG A 437 -2.74 4.88 27.04
C ARG A 437 -3.98 4.58 27.88
N TRP A 438 -4.61 5.62 28.38
CA TRP A 438 -5.94 5.49 29.00
C TRP A 438 -7.03 5.62 27.94
N SER A 439 -8.00 4.70 27.95
CA SER A 439 -9.08 4.68 26.96
C SER A 439 -10.22 5.65 27.27
N GLY A 440 -10.28 6.27 28.45
CA GLY A 440 -11.41 7.12 28.83
C GLY A 440 -11.65 8.34 27.94
N LEU A 441 -10.63 8.80 27.20
CA LEU A 441 -10.80 9.81 26.14
C LEU A 441 -11.62 9.34 24.93
N LEU A 442 -11.76 8.02 24.77
CA LEU A 442 -12.50 7.37 23.68
C LEU A 442 -13.79 6.70 24.19
N THR A 443 -13.82 6.32 25.45
CA THR A 443 -14.95 5.72 26.16
C THR A 443 -15.22 6.57 27.40
N PRO A 444 -15.94 7.70 27.26
CA PRO A 444 -16.13 8.65 28.35
C PRO A 444 -16.92 8.02 29.50
N PRO A 445 -16.80 8.59 30.72
CA PRO A 445 -17.69 8.24 31.82
C PRO A 445 -19.16 8.62 31.49
N PRO A 446 -20.16 8.03 32.18
CA PRO A 446 -21.59 8.14 31.81
C PRO A 446 -22.18 9.55 31.77
N ASP A 447 -21.50 10.52 32.38
CA ASP A 447 -21.90 11.92 32.52
C ASP A 447 -21.12 12.88 31.59
N ALA A 448 -20.20 12.36 30.78
CA ALA A 448 -19.39 13.15 29.85
C ALA A 448 -19.55 12.65 28.41
N THR A 449 -19.51 13.58 27.44
CA THR A 449 -19.48 13.19 26.04
C THR A 449 -18.04 12.96 25.56
N VAL A 450 -17.88 12.27 24.43
CA VAL A 450 -16.56 12.11 23.78
C VAL A 450 -15.95 13.48 23.45
N ASP A 451 -16.76 14.45 23.01
CA ASP A 451 -16.26 15.79 22.67
C ASP A 451 -15.80 16.55 23.92
N ASP A 452 -16.49 16.40 25.06
CA ASP A 452 -16.06 16.96 26.35
C ASP A 452 -14.70 16.39 26.76
N MET A 453 -14.56 15.06 26.70
CA MET A 453 -13.29 14.40 27.04
C MET A 453 -12.16 14.76 26.09
N LEU A 454 -12.44 14.95 24.80
CA LEU A 454 -11.45 15.45 23.85
C LEU A 454 -11.01 16.87 24.23
N GLN A 455 -11.92 17.75 24.62
CA GLN A 455 -11.57 19.10 25.08
C GLN A 455 -10.73 19.06 26.36
N VAL A 456 -11.07 18.21 27.31
CA VAL A 456 -10.26 17.96 28.52
C VAL A 456 -8.85 17.53 28.11
N GLY A 457 -8.71 16.55 27.22
CA GLY A 457 -7.41 16.10 26.70
C GLY A 457 -6.55 17.25 26.14
N GLU A 458 -7.16 18.19 25.40
CA GLU A 458 -6.43 19.37 24.89
C GLU A 458 -5.89 20.27 26.01
N GLN A 459 -6.68 20.45 27.06
CA GLN A 459 -6.30 21.24 28.23
C GLN A 459 -5.18 20.55 29.01
N LEU A 460 -5.28 19.23 29.20
CA LEU A 460 -4.26 18.42 29.86
C LEU A 460 -2.89 18.55 29.17
N LEU A 461 -2.87 18.56 27.83
CA LEU A 461 -1.63 18.70 27.06
C LEU A 461 -0.89 20.02 27.28
N VAL A 462 -1.54 21.07 27.76
CA VAL A 462 -0.87 22.35 28.06
C VAL A 462 0.23 22.14 29.11
N SER A 463 -0.03 21.30 30.12
CA SER A 463 0.93 21.02 31.21
C SER A 463 2.20 20.26 30.76
N LEU A 464 2.11 19.44 29.71
CA LEU A 464 3.27 18.77 29.12
C LEU A 464 4.11 19.69 28.20
N ASN A 465 3.53 20.79 27.71
CA ASN A 465 4.21 21.71 26.81
C ASN A 465 4.89 22.89 27.53
N ASP A 466 4.74 23.00 28.85
CA ASP A 466 5.44 24.02 29.63
C ASP A 466 6.94 23.71 29.63
N ILE A 467 7.74 24.64 29.10
CA ILE A 467 9.21 24.56 29.04
C ILE A 467 9.81 24.41 30.45
N ASN A 468 9.07 24.80 31.49
CA ASN A 468 9.47 24.64 32.89
C ASN A 468 9.03 23.31 33.53
N CYS A 469 8.35 22.43 32.79
CA CYS A 469 7.94 21.12 33.29
C CYS A 469 9.18 20.24 33.53
N SER A 470 9.66 20.29 34.77
CA SER A 470 10.90 19.64 35.23
C SER A 470 10.71 18.17 35.63
N GLY A 471 9.49 17.64 35.46
CA GLY A 471 9.10 16.31 35.92
C GLY A 471 7.72 16.27 36.58
N PRO A 472 7.24 15.07 36.94
CA PRO A 472 5.97 14.91 37.62
C PRO A 472 6.02 15.44 39.06
N LYS A 473 4.86 15.82 39.57
CA LYS A 473 4.62 16.06 40.99
C LYS A 473 4.28 14.74 41.66
N TRP A 474 4.92 14.48 42.79
CA TRP A 474 4.81 13.21 43.49
C TRP A 474 3.72 13.28 44.55
N LEU A 475 2.73 12.40 44.42
CA LEU A 475 1.68 12.22 45.41
C LEU A 475 2.14 11.29 46.52
N HIS A 476 1.70 11.61 47.73
CA HIS A 476 1.93 10.82 48.93
C HIS A 476 0.71 9.98 49.28
N VAL A 477 0.91 8.89 50.02
CA VAL A 477 -0.15 7.91 50.34
C VAL A 477 -1.31 8.56 51.09
N GLU A 478 -1.05 9.57 51.92
CA GLU A 478 -2.09 10.28 52.67
C GLU A 478 -3.06 11.05 51.76
N GLN A 479 -2.60 11.48 50.59
CA GLN A 479 -3.42 12.19 49.59
C GLN A 479 -4.29 11.22 48.77
N LEU A 480 -4.02 9.92 48.88
CA LEU A 480 -4.70 8.84 48.15
C LEU A 480 -5.59 7.99 49.06
N ALA A 481 -5.78 8.39 50.32
CA ALA A 481 -6.51 7.60 51.30
C ALA A 481 -8.03 7.52 51.01
N THR A 482 -8.62 8.57 50.43
CA THR A 482 -9.99 8.56 49.91
C THR A 482 -10.09 9.32 48.58
N VAL A 483 -11.10 9.00 47.77
CA VAL A 483 -11.38 9.73 46.51
C VAL A 483 -11.69 11.21 46.78
N ASP A 484 -12.46 11.51 47.83
CA ASP A 484 -12.79 12.90 48.19
C ASP A 484 -11.54 13.73 48.54
N GLN A 485 -10.57 13.15 49.25
CA GLN A 485 -9.31 13.82 49.58
C GLN A 485 -8.45 14.05 48.35
N LEU A 486 -8.43 13.08 47.44
CA LEU A 486 -7.75 13.21 46.15
C LEU A 486 -8.39 14.33 45.31
N GLN A 487 -9.72 14.35 45.20
CA GLN A 487 -10.46 15.39 44.49
C GLN A 487 -10.19 16.78 45.07
N GLU A 488 -10.23 16.92 46.39
CA GLU A 488 -9.87 18.16 47.07
C GLU A 488 -8.43 18.56 46.73
N HIS A 489 -7.47 17.62 46.78
CA HIS A 489 -6.08 17.88 46.44
C HIS A 489 -5.91 18.35 44.99
N LEU A 490 -6.50 17.65 44.04
CA LEU A 490 -6.44 17.99 42.61
C LEU A 490 -7.08 19.35 42.33
N SER A 491 -8.21 19.66 42.97
CA SER A 491 -8.89 20.95 42.84
C SER A 491 -8.00 22.12 43.29
N ASN A 492 -7.28 21.95 44.40
CA ASN A 492 -6.38 22.96 44.95
C ASN A 492 -5.14 23.21 44.08
N HIS A 493 -4.80 22.28 43.18
CA HIS A 493 -3.64 22.36 42.30
C HIS A 493 -4.01 22.64 40.85
N GLY A 494 -5.27 22.99 40.59
CA GLY A 494 -5.80 23.29 39.26
C GLY A 494 -5.86 22.04 38.41
N PHE A 495 -6.97 21.29 38.50
CA PHE A 495 -7.24 20.07 37.71
C PHE A 495 -6.60 20.12 36.31
N GLY A 496 -5.82 19.10 35.98
CA GLY A 496 -5.22 18.99 34.64
C GLY A 496 -4.00 19.86 34.35
N GLN A 497 -3.54 20.68 35.30
CA GLN A 497 -2.36 21.53 35.11
C GLN A 497 -1.05 20.85 35.50
N GLN A 498 -1.10 19.64 36.05
CA GLN A 498 0.08 18.94 36.56
C GLN A 498 0.12 17.50 36.08
N VAL A 499 1.35 16.99 35.96
CA VAL A 499 1.62 15.57 35.79
C VAL A 499 1.80 14.96 37.18
N TRP A 500 1.14 13.84 37.44
CA TRP A 500 1.22 13.14 38.72
C TRP A 500 2.06 11.87 38.65
N ALA A 501 2.79 11.60 39.73
CA ALA A 501 3.50 10.36 39.94
C ALA A 501 3.34 9.83 41.36
N LEU A 502 3.42 8.51 41.53
CA LEU A 502 3.33 7.83 42.82
C LEU A 502 4.62 7.09 43.13
N THR A 503 5.03 7.08 44.39
CA THR A 503 6.14 6.22 44.85
C THR A 503 5.66 4.87 45.39
N SER A 504 4.41 4.79 45.81
CA SER A 504 3.77 3.59 46.36
C SER A 504 2.30 3.53 45.93
N LEU A 505 1.74 2.32 45.92
CA LEU A 505 0.33 2.10 45.58
C LEU A 505 -0.52 2.08 46.85
N PRO A 506 -1.71 2.70 46.85
CA PRO A 506 -2.67 2.56 47.95
C PRO A 506 -3.02 1.09 48.21
N GLU A 507 -3.22 0.73 49.48
CA GLU A 507 -3.61 -0.64 49.85
C GLU A 507 -5.06 -0.97 49.45
N THR A 508 -5.93 0.04 49.43
CA THR A 508 -7.36 -0.04 49.11
C THR A 508 -7.74 1.02 48.06
N HIS A 509 -8.80 0.76 47.29
CA HIS A 509 -9.42 1.72 46.35
C HIS A 509 -8.49 2.32 45.28
N TRP A 510 -7.39 1.63 44.92
CA TRP A 510 -6.45 2.10 43.91
C TRP A 510 -7.11 2.27 42.53
N ASP A 511 -8.05 1.40 42.17
CA ASP A 511 -8.87 1.49 40.97
C ASP A 511 -9.60 2.83 40.84
N PHE A 512 -10.28 3.27 41.91
CA PHE A 512 -10.99 4.55 41.94
C PHE A 512 -10.04 5.74 41.93
N ALA A 513 -8.96 5.69 42.73
CA ALA A 513 -7.97 6.77 42.77
C ALA A 513 -7.23 6.91 41.43
N ALA A 514 -6.91 5.80 40.75
CA ALA A 514 -6.29 5.82 39.45
C ALA A 514 -7.21 6.39 38.37
N GLN A 515 -8.50 6.06 38.40
CA GLN A 515 -9.50 6.61 37.48
C GLN A 515 -9.54 8.14 37.59
N GLU A 516 -9.69 8.65 38.81
CA GLU A 516 -9.72 10.08 39.11
C GLU A 516 -8.43 10.80 38.64
N LEU A 517 -7.26 10.20 38.89
CA LEU A 517 -5.99 10.74 38.42
C LEU A 517 -5.92 10.80 36.89
N LEU A 518 -6.28 9.70 36.20
CA LEU A 518 -6.19 9.60 34.74
C LEU A 518 -7.12 10.58 34.01
N GLU A 519 -8.24 10.96 34.63
CA GLU A 519 -9.14 12.00 34.14
C GLU A 519 -8.52 13.41 34.22
N HIS A 520 -7.58 13.61 35.14
CA HIS A 520 -7.05 14.92 35.51
C HIS A 520 -5.54 15.08 35.34
N THR A 521 -4.88 14.19 34.61
CA THR A 521 -3.47 14.36 34.22
C THR A 521 -3.20 13.83 32.80
N PRO A 522 -2.36 14.51 32.00
CA PRO A 522 -1.93 13.94 30.73
C PRO A 522 -0.94 12.77 30.90
N ALA A 523 -0.29 12.65 32.05
CA ALA A 523 0.62 11.53 32.29
C ALA A 523 0.58 11.12 33.77
N LEU A 524 0.41 9.83 34.00
CA LEU A 524 0.45 9.23 35.31
C LEU A 524 1.59 8.23 35.35
N VAL A 525 2.48 8.35 36.34
CA VAL A 525 3.59 7.41 36.57
C VAL A 525 3.39 6.72 37.92
N TRP A 526 3.47 5.40 37.96
CA TRP A 526 3.26 4.64 39.20
C TRP A 526 4.15 3.39 39.24
N PRO A 527 4.45 2.83 40.41
CA PRO A 527 5.31 1.65 40.50
C PRO A 527 4.60 0.39 39.99
N ARG A 528 5.36 -0.52 39.36
CA ARG A 528 4.89 -1.84 38.89
C ARG A 528 4.48 -2.77 40.03
N HIS A 529 5.11 -2.59 41.19
CA HIS A 529 4.94 -3.45 42.36
C HIS A 529 4.65 -2.61 43.60
N LYS A 530 3.87 -3.17 44.52
CA LYS A 530 3.51 -2.49 45.78
C LYS A 530 4.73 -2.13 46.64
N ASN A 531 5.79 -2.94 46.56
CA ASN A 531 7.03 -2.74 47.32
C ASN A 531 8.11 -2.18 46.39
N VAL A 532 8.46 -0.91 46.60
CA VAL A 532 9.58 -0.25 45.95
C VAL A 532 10.71 -0.11 46.96
N SER A 533 11.91 -0.57 46.62
CA SER A 533 13.06 -0.61 47.52
C SER A 533 13.72 0.75 47.77
N ASP A 534 13.60 1.71 46.84
CA ASP A 534 14.17 3.06 46.99
C ASP A 534 13.37 4.12 46.20
N GLU A 535 12.53 4.88 46.90
CA GLU A 535 11.70 5.92 46.30
C GLU A 535 12.54 7.06 45.70
N GLN A 536 13.64 7.45 46.35
CA GLN A 536 14.43 8.61 45.92
C GLN A 536 15.14 8.33 44.60
N VAL A 537 15.64 7.10 44.43
CA VAL A 537 16.26 6.65 43.20
C VAL A 537 15.27 6.65 42.03
N ILE A 538 14.02 6.22 42.26
CA ILE A 538 12.97 6.31 41.23
C ILE A 538 12.67 7.77 40.88
N LYS A 539 12.50 8.65 41.88
CA LYS A 539 12.24 10.08 41.64
C LYS A 539 13.34 10.72 40.80
N ALA A 540 14.59 10.44 41.16
CA ALA A 540 15.77 10.95 40.45
C ALA A 540 15.83 10.42 39.01
N SER A 541 15.59 9.12 38.81
CA SER A 541 15.64 8.49 37.49
C SER A 541 14.52 8.98 36.55
N VAL A 542 13.28 9.10 37.06
CA VAL A 542 12.15 9.68 36.31
C VAL A 542 12.42 11.16 35.95
N GLY A 543 12.96 11.95 36.88
CA GLY A 543 13.32 13.34 36.62
C GLY A 543 14.43 13.47 35.57
N LYS A 544 15.48 12.65 35.65
CA LYS A 544 16.59 12.62 34.70
C LYS A 544 16.15 12.32 33.26
N HIS A 545 15.21 11.37 33.11
CA HIS A 545 14.75 10.90 31.81
C HIS A 545 13.42 11.53 31.35
N TRP A 546 12.91 12.54 32.05
CA TRP A 546 11.58 13.11 31.82
C TRP A 546 11.30 13.46 30.35
N GLN A 547 12.27 14.06 29.66
CA GLN A 547 12.13 14.52 28.27
C GLN A 547 12.04 13.39 27.22
N VAL A 548 12.41 12.16 27.60
CA VAL A 548 12.38 10.97 26.73
C VAL A 548 11.35 9.93 27.18
N LEU A 549 10.47 10.31 28.12
CA LEU A 549 9.32 9.49 28.50
C LEU A 549 8.17 9.67 27.49
N PRO A 550 7.37 8.61 27.24
CA PRO A 550 7.36 7.30 27.92
C PRO A 550 8.32 6.25 27.31
N GLN A 551 9.02 6.54 26.21
CA GLN A 551 9.81 5.55 25.47
C GLN A 551 10.92 4.92 26.31
N GLN A 552 11.56 5.72 27.16
CA GLN A 552 12.63 5.22 28.03
C GLN A 552 12.13 4.19 29.06
N ILE A 553 10.87 4.28 29.52
CA ILE A 553 10.29 3.27 30.42
C ILE A 553 10.14 1.94 29.69
N ALA A 554 9.63 1.96 28.46
CA ALA A 554 9.50 0.75 27.64
C ALA A 554 10.87 0.12 27.32
N HIS A 555 11.86 0.95 27.00
CA HIS A 555 13.23 0.48 26.77
C HIS A 555 13.87 -0.13 28.02
N ALA A 556 13.74 0.54 29.18
CA ALA A 556 14.22 0.02 30.45
C ALA A 556 13.56 -1.33 30.81
N TYR A 557 12.26 -1.46 30.55
CA TYR A 557 11.52 -2.71 30.75
C TYR A 557 12.03 -3.84 29.85
N GLN A 558 12.29 -3.56 28.57
CA GLN A 558 12.88 -4.52 27.63
C GLN A 558 14.24 -5.02 28.09
N GLN A 559 15.16 -4.10 28.41
CA GLN A 559 16.50 -4.44 28.88
C GLN A 559 16.46 -5.30 30.15
N HIS A 560 15.59 -4.95 31.10
CA HIS A 560 15.41 -5.70 32.34
C HIS A 560 14.98 -7.16 32.09
N LEU A 561 14.04 -7.38 31.16
CA LEU A 561 13.55 -8.72 30.84
C LEU A 561 14.47 -9.54 29.94
N SER A 562 15.23 -8.90 29.04
CA SER A 562 16.17 -9.59 28.15
C SER A 562 17.44 -10.07 28.86
N GLY A 563 17.69 -9.65 30.11
CA GLY A 563 18.91 -9.98 30.86
C GLY A 563 20.19 -9.44 30.19
N ALA A 564 20.03 -8.55 29.19
CA ALA A 564 21.10 -7.98 28.41
C ALA A 564 21.79 -6.88 29.22
N GLY A 565 22.73 -7.32 30.06
CA GLY A 565 23.78 -6.48 30.65
C GLY A 565 23.28 -5.41 31.61
N GLN A 566 23.44 -5.67 32.91
CA GLN A 566 23.81 -4.62 33.85
C GLN A 566 25.16 -4.04 33.37
N SER A 567 25.15 -3.20 32.35
CA SER A 567 26.27 -2.29 32.11
C SER A 567 26.41 -1.48 33.38
N HIS A 568 27.63 -1.39 33.92
CA HIS A 568 27.90 -0.60 35.13
C HIS A 568 27.56 0.90 34.98
N ASP A 569 27.17 1.35 33.77
CA ASP A 569 26.73 2.71 33.43
C ASP A 569 25.20 2.89 33.20
N ASP A 570 24.39 1.83 33.11
CA ASP A 570 22.96 1.96 32.74
C ASP A 570 22.06 2.23 33.97
N ASP A 571 21.85 3.51 34.27
CA ASP A 571 20.93 4.10 35.28
C ASP A 571 19.42 3.89 34.98
N LEU A 572 19.09 2.87 34.18
CA LEU A 572 17.73 2.57 33.70
C LEU A 572 17.01 1.53 34.53
N GLY A 573 17.73 0.81 35.41
CA GLY A 573 17.14 -0.16 36.34
C GLY A 573 15.94 0.39 37.12
N PRO A 574 16.02 1.59 37.72
CA PRO A 574 14.88 2.20 38.43
C PRO A 574 13.67 2.49 37.52
N LEU A 575 13.88 2.93 36.28
CA LEU A 575 12.78 3.16 35.31
C LEU A 575 12.05 1.87 34.93
N ALA A 576 12.75 0.73 34.91
CA ALA A 576 12.10 -0.56 34.64
C ALA A 576 11.06 -0.93 35.70
N THR A 577 11.14 -0.34 36.90
CA THR A 577 10.23 -0.62 38.02
C THR A 577 8.95 0.23 38.00
N VAL A 578 8.82 1.19 37.08
CA VAL A 578 7.63 2.05 36.95
C VAL A 578 6.82 1.72 35.69
N ARG A 579 5.55 2.13 35.71
CA ARG A 579 4.63 2.18 34.58
C ARG A 579 4.21 3.61 34.33
N ALA A 580 3.71 3.85 33.13
CA ALA A 580 3.08 5.11 32.81
C ALA A 580 1.87 4.91 31.90
N ALA A 581 0.83 5.72 32.12
CA ALA A 581 -0.19 5.99 31.13
C ALA A 581 0.08 7.40 30.60
N TRP A 582 0.17 7.53 29.28
CA TRP A 582 0.66 8.76 28.66
C TRP A 582 -0.31 9.32 27.63
N HIS A 583 -0.56 10.61 27.68
CA HIS A 583 -1.36 11.38 26.73
C HIS A 583 -0.47 12.44 26.09
N ASP A 584 -0.29 12.36 24.77
CA ASP A 584 0.52 13.31 23.99
C ASP A 584 -0.27 13.85 22.80
N LYS A 585 0.34 14.78 22.05
CA LYS A 585 -0.27 15.41 20.87
C LYS A 585 -0.66 14.40 19.78
N ASP A 586 0.07 13.30 19.64
CA ASP A 586 -0.21 12.30 18.62
C ASP A 586 -1.35 11.38 19.03
N TRP A 587 -1.45 11.06 20.32
CA TRP A 587 -2.60 10.36 20.88
C TRP A 587 -3.86 11.22 20.78
N GLN A 588 -3.81 12.51 21.15
CA GLN A 588 -4.95 13.41 21.01
C GLN A 588 -5.41 13.55 19.55
N ALA A 589 -4.47 13.68 18.61
CA ALA A 589 -4.79 13.73 17.18
C ALA A 589 -5.47 12.44 16.70
N PHE A 590 -5.02 11.28 17.19
CA PHE A 590 -5.67 10.00 16.92
C PHE A 590 -7.09 9.95 17.51
N CYS A 591 -7.28 10.36 18.77
CA CYS A 591 -8.58 10.34 19.44
C CYS A 591 -9.61 11.20 18.71
N ARG A 592 -9.27 12.45 18.36
CA ARG A 592 -10.16 13.33 17.57
C ARG A 592 -10.55 12.71 16.23
N ARG A 593 -9.60 12.03 15.56
CA ARG A 593 -9.85 11.37 14.27
C ARG A 593 -10.82 10.21 14.42
N ARG A 594 -10.63 9.37 15.45
CA ARG A 594 -11.51 8.25 15.73
C ARG A 594 -12.92 8.72 16.06
N ALA A 595 -13.08 9.70 16.95
CA ALA A 595 -14.39 10.25 17.31
C ALA A 595 -15.18 10.72 16.07
N ARG A 596 -14.52 11.45 15.16
CA ARG A 596 -15.15 11.91 13.89
C ARG A 596 -15.53 10.78 12.94
N ALA A 597 -14.82 9.65 12.96
CA ALA A 597 -15.16 8.49 12.14
C ALA A 597 -16.40 7.78 12.68
N VAL A 598 -16.52 7.67 14.01
CA VAL A 598 -17.64 7.03 14.70
C VAL A 598 -18.97 7.78 14.50
N VAL A 599 -18.95 9.12 14.52
CA VAL A 599 -20.14 9.95 14.22
C VAL A 599 -20.73 9.66 12.82
N ARG A 600 -19.90 9.21 11.87
CA ARG A 600 -20.34 8.89 10.49
C ARG A 600 -20.91 7.49 10.33
N ALA A 601 -20.74 6.60 11.32
CA ALA A 601 -21.21 5.22 11.31
C ALA A 601 -21.62 4.76 12.73
N PRO A 602 -22.81 5.15 13.22
CA PRO A 602 -23.22 4.94 14.63
C PRO A 602 -23.29 3.46 15.06
N ASP A 603 -23.52 2.56 14.11
CA ASP A 603 -23.56 1.10 14.35
C ASP A 603 -22.19 0.52 14.78
N GLU A 604 -21.14 1.33 14.68
CA GLU A 604 -19.77 0.99 15.06
C GLU A 604 -19.46 1.20 16.55
N MET A 605 -20.40 1.79 17.31
CA MET A 605 -20.24 2.17 18.71
C MET A 605 -20.60 1.05 19.68
N THR A 606 -19.82 0.90 20.76
CA THR A 606 -20.26 0.16 21.95
C THR A 606 -21.39 0.92 22.66
N SER A 607 -22.12 0.25 23.56
CA SER A 607 -23.19 0.88 24.33
C SER A 607 -22.71 2.07 25.16
N LYS A 608 -21.45 2.04 25.63
CA LYS A 608 -20.78 3.14 26.36
C LYS A 608 -20.34 4.29 25.45
N GLU A 609 -19.92 4.00 24.23
CA GLU A 609 -19.62 5.07 23.27
C GLU A 609 -20.91 5.79 22.85
N ARG A 610 -22.04 5.07 22.83
CA ARG A 610 -23.37 5.55 22.40
C ARG A 610 -24.16 6.32 23.47
N ALA A 611 -23.97 5.96 24.74
CA ALA A 611 -24.56 6.63 25.89
C ALA A 611 -23.85 7.97 26.10
#